data_AF-A0A2W1JHN3-F1
#
_entry.id   AF-A0A2W1JHN3-F1
#
_cell.length_a   1.000
_cell.length_b   1.000
_cell.length_c   1.000
_cell.angle_alpha   90.00
_cell.angle_beta   90.00
_cell.angle_gamma   90.00
#
_symmetry.space_group_name_H-M   'P 1'
#
loop_
_entity.id
_entity.type
_entity.pdbx_description
1 polymer ?
#
loop_
_entity_poly.entity_id
_entity_poly.type
_entity_poly.pdbx_seq_one_letter_code
_entity_poly.pdbx_strand_id
1 'polypeptide(L)'
;MLLACVPLSLRTYRNSPMNIELLERSFEQIRPQAIAFSNHFYETLFRHNPGIKPLFANISQQAQGKKLIFSLAAIIENLRSPEVLEPALKSLGARHFEVGTLEEHYPLVGQALFETFAAYLGSDWTPATMDAWQEAYEAIATIMLEGAQNPQAHLEPELTFYDWVDLYGEGSPKVKDAIFSLTNFQYGKTS
;
A
#
# COMPACT_ATOMS: atom_id res chain seq x y z
N MET A 1 -24.51 -18.31 19.53
CA MET A 1 -25.14 -17.54 18.45
C MET A 1 -24.03 -17.15 17.49
N LEU A 2 -23.78 -18.01 16.49
CA LEU A 2 -22.67 -17.88 15.54
C LEU A 2 -23.05 -16.84 14.49
N LEU A 3 -22.39 -15.67 14.50
CA LEU A 3 -22.47 -14.72 13.40
C LEU A 3 -21.66 -15.28 12.24
N ALA A 4 -22.38 -15.74 11.22
CA ALA A 4 -21.80 -16.18 9.96
C ALA A 4 -21.14 -14.99 9.26
N CYS A 5 -19.83 -15.08 9.06
CA CYS A 5 -19.08 -14.22 8.16
C CYS A 5 -19.52 -14.57 6.73
N VAL A 6 -20.35 -13.71 6.12
CA VAL A 6 -20.68 -13.81 4.71
C VAL A 6 -19.46 -13.30 3.93
N PRO A 7 -18.87 -14.07 3.00
CA PRO A 7 -17.81 -13.55 2.16
C PRO A 7 -18.42 -12.48 1.25
N LEU A 8 -18.07 -11.21 1.48
CA LEU A 8 -18.41 -10.13 0.57
C LEU A 8 -17.69 -10.40 -0.75
N SER A 9 -18.44 -10.80 -1.78
CA SER A 9 -17.89 -10.90 -3.13
C SER A 9 -17.70 -9.49 -3.71
N LEU A 10 -16.65 -9.29 -4.51
CA LEU A 10 -16.29 -8.05 -5.20
C LEU A 10 -17.43 -7.37 -6.01
N ARG A 11 -18.58 -8.01 -6.18
CA ARG A 11 -19.77 -7.41 -6.81
C ARG A 11 -20.41 -6.29 -6.01
N THR A 12 -20.38 -6.33 -4.67
CA THR A 12 -20.98 -5.27 -3.84
C THR A 12 -20.10 -4.04 -3.74
N TYR A 13 -18.78 -4.19 -3.90
CA TYR A 13 -17.83 -3.09 -3.89
C TYR A 13 -17.88 -2.22 -5.17
N ARG A 14 -18.45 -2.77 -6.25
CA ARG A 14 -18.61 -2.09 -7.55
C ARG A 14 -19.55 -0.87 -7.52
N ASN A 15 -20.29 -0.62 -6.43
CA ASN A 15 -21.39 0.35 -6.41
C ASN A 15 -21.26 1.53 -5.44
N SER A 16 -20.21 1.62 -4.62
CA SER A 16 -19.76 2.92 -4.09
C SER A 16 -18.57 3.35 -4.94
N PRO A 17 -18.65 4.47 -5.69
CA PRO A 17 -17.50 4.93 -6.46
C PRO A 17 -16.46 5.42 -5.45
N MET A 18 -15.49 4.56 -5.12
CA MET A 18 -14.27 4.93 -4.40
C MET A 18 -13.82 6.29 -4.89
N ASN A 19 -13.69 7.26 -3.98
CA ASN A 19 -13.43 8.63 -4.37
C ASN A 19 -11.94 8.81 -4.73
N ILE A 20 -11.60 8.45 -5.97
CA ILE A 20 -10.24 8.50 -6.51
C ILE A 20 -9.65 9.91 -6.39
N GLU A 21 -10.44 10.97 -6.59
CA GLU A 21 -9.95 12.34 -6.48
C GLU A 21 -9.54 12.69 -5.04
N LEU A 22 -10.28 12.22 -4.03
CA LEU A 22 -9.88 12.40 -2.63
C LEU A 22 -8.59 11.64 -2.30
N LEU A 23 -8.43 10.42 -2.82
CA LEU A 23 -7.21 9.63 -2.64
C LEU A 23 -6.00 10.33 -3.27
N GLU A 24 -6.12 10.75 -4.54
CA GLU A 24 -5.09 11.50 -5.28
C GLU A 24 -4.72 12.79 -4.54
N ARG A 25 -5.71 13.61 -4.17
CA ARG A 25 -5.49 14.90 -3.52
C ARG A 25 -4.90 14.78 -2.12
N SER A 26 -5.38 13.84 -1.31
CA SER A 26 -4.88 13.67 0.06
C SER A 26 -3.46 13.05 0.07
N PHE A 27 -3.15 12.14 -0.86
CA PHE A 27 -1.79 11.65 -1.03
C PHE A 27 -0.83 12.76 -1.48
N GLU A 28 -1.27 13.64 -2.39
CA GLU A 28 -0.49 14.79 -2.84
C GLU A 28 -0.09 15.73 -1.69
N GLN A 29 -0.95 15.90 -0.68
CA GLN A 29 -0.63 16.72 0.48
C GLN A 29 0.46 16.13 1.38
N ILE A 30 0.54 14.80 1.53
CA ILE A 30 1.58 14.16 2.37
C ILE A 30 2.92 14.04 1.66
N ARG A 31 2.94 14.23 0.34
CA ARG A 31 4.10 14.06 -0.54
C ARG A 31 5.36 14.84 -0.11
N PRO A 32 5.30 16.15 0.24
CA PRO A 32 6.49 16.89 0.66
C PRO A 32 7.13 16.36 1.95
N GLN A 33 6.39 15.56 2.71
CA GLN A 33 6.78 15.00 4.00
C GLN A 33 6.79 13.46 3.99
N ALA A 34 6.86 12.83 2.81
CA ALA A 34 6.71 11.38 2.65
C ALA A 34 7.69 10.54 3.51
N ILE A 35 8.93 10.99 3.69
CA ILE A 35 9.89 10.30 4.57
C ILE A 35 9.43 10.36 6.02
N ALA A 36 9.03 11.54 6.50
CA ALA A 36 8.50 11.70 7.85
C ALA A 36 7.22 10.88 8.04
N PHE A 37 6.31 10.91 7.05
CA PHE A 37 5.08 10.12 7.03
C PHE A 37 5.37 8.63 7.21
N SER A 38 6.28 8.06 6.40
CA SER A 38 6.61 6.64 6.50
C SER A 38 7.28 6.26 7.83
N ASN A 39 8.10 7.15 8.39
CA ASN A 39 8.68 6.94 9.72
C ASN A 39 7.58 6.90 10.79
N HIS A 40 6.66 7.87 10.78
CA HIS A 40 5.54 7.93 11.72
C HIS A 40 4.62 6.72 11.59
N PHE A 41 4.41 6.23 10.37
CA PHE A 41 3.69 4.98 10.12
C PHE A 41 4.33 3.80 10.83
N TYR A 42 5.63 3.56 10.64
CA TYR A 42 6.32 2.42 11.28
C TYR A 42 6.40 2.58 12.80
N GLU A 43 6.61 3.80 13.30
CA GLU A 43 6.55 4.08 14.74
C GLU A 43 5.17 3.73 15.32
N THR A 44 4.09 4.16 14.65
CA THR A 44 2.70 3.89 15.05
C THR A 44 2.40 2.40 15.00
N LEU A 45 2.73 1.74 13.89
CA LEU A 45 2.53 0.31 13.68
C LEU A 45 3.19 -0.51 14.78
N PHE A 46 4.45 -0.22 15.08
CA PHE A 46 5.25 -0.97 16.04
C PHE A 46 4.98 -0.61 17.50
N ARG A 47 4.46 0.58 17.76
CA ARG A 47 3.99 0.98 19.10
C ARG A 47 2.72 0.21 19.46
N HIS A 48 1.77 0.09 18.53
CA HIS A 48 0.52 -0.65 18.75
C HIS A 48 0.72 -2.17 18.67
N ASN A 49 1.59 -2.61 17.77
CA ASN A 49 1.75 -4.03 17.41
C ASN A 49 3.22 -4.47 17.53
N PRO A 50 3.83 -4.47 18.72
CA PRO A 50 5.25 -4.82 18.86
C PRO A 50 5.56 -6.24 18.38
N GLY A 51 4.58 -7.15 18.41
CA GLY A 51 4.71 -8.55 18.00
C GLY A 51 5.02 -8.76 16.51
N ILE A 52 4.70 -7.80 15.63
CA ILE A 52 4.93 -7.94 14.19
C ILE A 52 6.31 -7.41 13.74
N LYS A 53 7.07 -6.76 14.64
CA LYS A 53 8.43 -6.28 14.34
C LYS A 53 9.36 -7.34 13.71
N PRO A 54 9.34 -8.62 14.12
CA PRO A 54 10.19 -9.65 13.52
C PRO A 54 10.00 -9.83 12.00
N LEU A 55 8.81 -9.55 11.46
CA LEU A 55 8.55 -9.61 10.00
C LEU A 55 9.39 -8.60 9.21
N PHE A 56 9.91 -7.56 9.88
CA PHE A 56 10.68 -6.48 9.28
C PHE A 56 12.18 -6.56 9.62
N ALA A 57 12.64 -7.64 10.26
CA ALA A 57 14.01 -7.74 10.80
C ALA A 57 15.12 -7.70 9.73
N ASN A 58 14.79 -8.07 8.48
CA ASN A 58 15.77 -8.19 7.39
C ASN A 58 15.85 -6.93 6.50
N ILE A 59 15.25 -5.82 6.91
CA ILE A 59 15.28 -4.56 6.17
C ILE A 59 15.42 -3.37 7.12
N SER A 60 16.18 -2.36 6.71
CA SER A 60 16.26 -1.12 7.48
C SER A 60 14.93 -0.37 7.43
N GLN A 61 14.54 0.28 8.52
CA GLN A 61 13.31 1.08 8.57
C GLN A 61 13.29 2.16 7.48
N GLN A 62 14.44 2.75 7.15
CA GLN A 62 14.54 3.72 6.06
C GLN A 62 14.22 3.10 4.69
N ALA A 63 14.79 1.94 4.37
CA ALA A 63 14.54 1.27 3.10
C ALA A 63 13.07 0.80 3.01
N GLN A 64 12.54 0.29 4.12
CA GLN A 64 11.15 -0.15 4.21
C GLN A 64 10.15 1.02 4.12
N GLY A 65 10.47 2.16 4.72
CA GLY A 65 9.72 3.42 4.58
C GLY A 65 9.62 3.89 3.13
N LYS A 66 10.73 3.84 2.39
CA LYS A 66 10.76 4.14 0.95
C LYS A 66 9.84 3.20 0.16
N LYS A 67 9.93 1.89 0.40
CA LYS A 67 9.07 0.89 -0.26
C LYS A 67 7.58 1.19 -0.03
N LEU A 68 7.19 1.56 1.19
CA LEU A 68 5.80 1.94 1.49
C LEU A 68 5.32 3.12 0.65
N ILE A 69 6.09 4.22 0.63
CA ILE A 69 5.73 5.42 -0.14
C ILE A 69 5.62 5.10 -1.63
N PHE A 70 6.52 4.29 -2.17
CA PHE A 70 6.46 3.89 -3.58
C PHE A 70 5.25 3.02 -3.89
N SER A 71 4.93 2.05 -3.04
CA SER A 71 3.72 1.24 -3.22
C SER A 71 2.47 2.11 -3.19
N LEU A 72 2.36 3.05 -2.26
CA LEU A 72 1.22 3.97 -2.22
C LEU A 72 1.15 4.85 -3.49
N ALA A 73 2.26 5.43 -3.92
CA ALA A 73 2.29 6.26 -5.14
C ALA A 73 1.87 5.46 -6.38
N ALA A 74 2.44 4.27 -6.58
CA ALA A 74 2.12 3.41 -7.71
C ALA A 74 0.63 2.99 -7.72
N ILE A 75 0.07 2.69 -6.54
CA ILE A 75 -1.36 2.39 -6.40
C ILE A 75 -2.19 3.60 -6.80
N ILE A 76 -1.92 4.78 -6.24
CA ILE A 76 -2.65 6.02 -6.53
C ILE A 76 -2.64 6.34 -8.03
N GLU A 77 -1.49 6.24 -8.69
CA GLU A 77 -1.34 6.50 -10.12
C GLU A 77 -2.11 5.51 -11.01
N ASN A 78 -2.38 4.31 -10.51
CA ASN A 78 -3.04 3.23 -11.25
C ASN A 78 -4.47 2.93 -10.79
N LEU A 79 -5.07 3.75 -9.90
CA LEU A 79 -6.45 3.56 -9.42
C LEU A 79 -7.49 3.53 -10.55
N ARG A 80 -7.17 4.11 -11.71
CA ARG A 80 -8.02 4.17 -12.91
C ARG A 80 -7.71 3.06 -13.94
N SER A 81 -6.77 2.17 -13.63
CA SER A 81 -6.28 1.11 -14.50
C SER A 81 -6.32 -0.25 -13.78
N PRO A 82 -7.52 -0.78 -13.46
CA PRO A 82 -7.67 -2.02 -12.69
C PRO A 82 -7.01 -3.23 -13.35
N GLU A 83 -6.97 -3.29 -14.69
CA GLU A 83 -6.31 -4.33 -15.47
C GLU A 83 -4.79 -4.40 -15.25
N VAL A 84 -4.19 -3.29 -14.81
CA VAL A 84 -2.78 -3.19 -14.43
C VAL A 84 -2.62 -3.46 -12.94
N LEU A 85 -3.47 -2.83 -12.12
CA LEU A 85 -3.32 -2.82 -10.68
C LEU A 85 -3.65 -4.18 -10.03
N GLU A 86 -4.67 -4.90 -10.51
CA GLU A 86 -5.11 -6.16 -9.88
C GLU A 86 -4.04 -7.27 -9.96
N PRO A 87 -3.44 -7.60 -11.11
CA PRO A 87 -2.36 -8.59 -11.17
C PRO A 87 -1.15 -8.18 -10.32
N ALA A 88 -0.87 -6.87 -10.29
CA ALA A 88 0.23 -6.32 -9.52
C ALA A 88 0.00 -6.55 -8.01
N LEU A 89 -1.18 -6.22 -7.50
CA LEU A 89 -1.55 -6.43 -6.09
C LEU A 89 -1.59 -7.91 -5.70
N LYS A 90 -2.03 -8.81 -6.59
CA LYS A 90 -1.96 -10.26 -6.36
C LYS A 90 -0.52 -10.73 -6.19
N SER A 91 0.38 -10.28 -7.06
CA SER A 91 1.81 -10.57 -6.94
C SER A 91 2.41 -10.00 -5.65
N LEU A 92 2.01 -8.79 -5.26
CA LEU A 92 2.44 -8.18 -4.00
C LEU A 92 1.98 -9.01 -2.79
N GLY A 93 0.73 -9.47 -2.79
CA GLY A 93 0.17 -10.34 -1.76
C GLY A 93 0.89 -11.68 -1.65
N ALA A 94 1.20 -12.30 -2.78
CA ALA A 94 2.00 -13.53 -2.83
C ALA A 94 3.38 -13.36 -2.17
N ARG A 95 4.08 -12.25 -2.46
CA ARG A 95 5.36 -11.92 -1.81
C ARG A 95 5.21 -11.63 -0.32
N HIS A 96 4.12 -10.98 0.09
CA HIS A 96 3.84 -10.74 1.51
C HIS A 96 3.64 -12.05 2.27
N PHE A 97 3.00 -13.04 1.65
CA PHE A 97 2.88 -14.38 2.19
C PHE A 97 4.24 -15.06 2.38
N GLU A 98 5.15 -14.97 1.39
CA GLU A 98 6.49 -15.57 1.48
C GLU A 98 7.31 -15.04 2.67
N VAL A 99 7.12 -13.77 3.04
CA VAL A 99 7.81 -13.16 4.20
C VAL A 99 7.05 -13.35 5.53
N GLY A 100 6.00 -14.18 5.54
CA GLY A 100 5.25 -14.55 6.75
C GLY A 100 4.10 -13.61 7.11
N THR A 101 3.63 -12.77 6.18
CA THR A 101 2.44 -11.95 6.42
C THR A 101 1.19 -12.82 6.41
N LEU A 102 0.38 -12.70 7.45
CA LEU A 102 -0.90 -13.38 7.62
C LEU A 102 -2.06 -12.39 7.46
N GLU A 103 -3.26 -12.93 7.24
CA GLU A 103 -4.50 -12.14 7.10
C GLU A 103 -4.73 -11.21 8.29
N GLU A 104 -4.45 -11.68 9.51
CA GLU A 104 -4.58 -10.90 10.75
C GLU A 104 -3.66 -9.68 10.83
N HIS A 105 -2.61 -9.59 10.00
CA HIS A 105 -1.72 -8.43 9.98
C HIS A 105 -2.29 -7.24 9.19
N TYR A 106 -3.20 -7.47 8.22
CA TYR A 106 -3.73 -6.41 7.37
C TYR A 106 -4.51 -5.37 8.19
N PRO A 107 -5.47 -5.73 9.06
CA PRO A 107 -6.15 -4.74 9.90
C PRO A 107 -5.20 -3.87 10.75
N LEU A 108 -4.08 -4.44 11.22
CA LEU A 108 -3.07 -3.72 12.02
C LEU A 108 -2.35 -2.66 11.19
N VAL A 109 -2.03 -2.99 9.93
CA VAL A 109 -1.40 -2.08 8.97
C VAL A 109 -2.39 -0.97 8.57
N GLY A 110 -3.64 -1.33 8.27
CA GLY A 110 -4.69 -0.35 7.95
C GLY A 110 -4.90 0.67 9.07
N GLN A 111 -4.99 0.21 10.33
CA GLN A 111 -5.11 1.09 11.49
C GLN A 111 -3.93 2.08 11.57
N ALA A 112 -2.68 1.58 11.51
CA ALA A 112 -1.51 2.44 11.60
C ALA A 112 -1.43 3.44 10.44
N LEU A 113 -1.85 3.04 9.23
CA LEU A 113 -1.90 3.90 8.06
C LEU A 113 -2.92 5.03 8.24
N PHE A 114 -4.13 4.74 8.68
CA PHE A 114 -5.18 5.75 8.88
C PHE A 114 -4.85 6.71 10.01
N GLU A 115 -4.27 6.23 11.11
CA GLU A 115 -3.77 7.09 12.19
C GLU A 115 -2.67 8.05 11.66
N THR A 116 -1.78 7.54 10.80
CA THR A 116 -0.72 8.36 10.19
C THR A 116 -1.29 9.41 9.24
N PHE A 117 -2.25 9.04 8.38
CA PHE A 117 -2.94 10.01 7.53
C PHE A 117 -3.67 11.08 8.35
N ALA A 118 -4.37 10.69 9.41
CA ALA A 118 -5.04 11.64 10.29
C ALA A 118 -4.06 12.64 10.91
N ALA A 119 -2.90 12.18 11.37
CA ALA A 119 -1.87 13.04 11.95
C ALA A 119 -1.26 14.01 10.92
N TYR A 120 -1.13 13.60 9.66
CA TYR A 120 -0.44 14.37 8.62
C TYR A 120 -1.37 15.29 7.81
N LEU A 121 -2.66 14.96 7.72
CA LEU A 121 -3.67 15.76 7.02
C LEU A 121 -4.44 16.68 7.96
N GLY A 122 -4.47 16.39 9.28
CA GLY A 122 -5.13 17.24 10.27
C GLY A 122 -6.60 17.48 9.92
N SER A 123 -6.99 18.74 9.70
CA SER A 123 -8.36 19.10 9.32
C SER A 123 -8.82 18.51 7.98
N ASP A 124 -7.88 18.15 7.10
CA ASP A 124 -8.18 17.60 5.78
C ASP A 124 -8.45 16.07 5.84
N TRP A 125 -8.22 15.44 7.00
CA TRP A 125 -8.71 14.09 7.32
C TRP A 125 -10.20 14.11 7.70
N THR A 126 -11.02 14.51 6.73
CA THR A 126 -12.48 14.56 6.87
C THR A 126 -13.08 13.14 6.86
N PRO A 127 -14.33 12.94 7.30
CA PRO A 127 -15.02 11.65 7.18
C PRO A 127 -14.99 11.10 5.74
N ALA A 128 -15.18 11.96 4.73
CA ALA A 128 -15.11 11.54 3.33
C ALA A 128 -13.70 11.09 2.90
N THR A 129 -12.65 11.74 3.42
CA THR A 129 -11.27 11.31 3.17
C THR A 129 -10.99 9.96 3.83
N MET A 130 -11.42 9.78 5.08
CA MET A 130 -11.30 8.52 5.82
C MET A 130 -12.04 7.38 5.10
N ASP A 131 -13.30 7.60 4.73
CA ASP A 131 -14.12 6.60 4.04
C ASP A 131 -13.45 6.17 2.74
N ALA A 132 -12.94 7.12 1.93
CA ALA A 132 -12.25 6.82 0.68
C ALA A 132 -10.98 5.96 0.87
N TRP A 133 -10.17 6.25 1.90
CA TRP A 133 -8.98 5.48 2.22
C TRP A 133 -9.29 4.10 2.81
N GLN A 134 -10.31 4.00 3.65
CA GLN A 134 -10.78 2.72 4.17
C GLN A 134 -11.25 1.83 3.03
N GLU A 135 -12.08 2.38 2.17
CA GLU A 135 -12.53 1.77 0.92
C GLU A 135 -11.35 1.25 0.08
N ALA A 136 -10.41 2.12 -0.26
CA ALA A 136 -9.23 1.73 -1.04
C ALA A 136 -8.42 0.61 -0.36
N TYR A 137 -8.17 0.74 0.95
CA TYR A 137 -7.38 -0.23 1.70
C TYR A 137 -8.05 -1.61 1.74
N GLU A 138 -9.36 -1.68 1.97
CA GLU A 138 -10.10 -2.94 1.98
C GLU A 138 -10.07 -3.63 0.61
N ALA A 139 -10.22 -2.88 -0.48
CA ALA A 139 -10.09 -3.41 -1.83
C ALA A 139 -8.68 -3.96 -2.11
N ILE A 140 -7.63 -3.21 -1.73
CA ILE A 140 -6.24 -3.62 -1.88
C ILE A 140 -5.94 -4.88 -1.07
N ALA A 141 -6.31 -4.89 0.22
CA ALA A 141 -6.09 -6.02 1.11
C ALA A 141 -6.79 -7.28 0.59
N THR A 142 -8.02 -7.15 0.08
CA THR A 142 -8.76 -8.27 -0.53
C THR A 142 -7.99 -8.87 -1.71
N ILE A 143 -7.53 -8.04 -2.65
CA ILE A 143 -6.80 -8.51 -3.84
C ILE A 143 -5.45 -9.13 -3.44
N MET A 144 -4.74 -8.54 -2.47
CA MET A 144 -3.49 -9.10 -1.96
C MET A 144 -3.71 -10.46 -1.29
N LEU A 145 -4.79 -10.61 -0.52
CA LEU A 145 -5.14 -11.89 0.10
C LEU A 145 -5.48 -12.97 -0.93
N GLU A 146 -6.16 -12.62 -2.04
CA GLU A 146 -6.35 -13.54 -3.16
C GLU A 146 -5.00 -14.03 -3.72
N GLY A 147 -4.03 -13.11 -3.89
CA GLY A 147 -2.68 -13.45 -4.32
C GLY A 147 -1.94 -14.36 -3.34
N ALA A 148 -2.11 -14.12 -2.04
CA ALA A 148 -1.51 -14.91 -0.96
C ALA A 148 -2.11 -16.33 -0.85
N GLN A 149 -3.33 -16.56 -1.32
CA GLN A 149 -3.97 -17.90 -1.30
C GLN A 149 -3.34 -18.87 -2.32
N ASN A 150 -2.79 -18.35 -3.42
CA ASN A 150 -2.08 -19.14 -4.42
C ASN A 150 -0.78 -18.44 -4.86
N PRO A 151 0.23 -18.35 -3.96
CA PRO A 151 1.42 -17.55 -4.22
C PRO A 151 2.15 -17.97 -5.49
N GLN A 152 2.25 -19.28 -5.76
CA GLN A 152 2.98 -19.80 -6.91
C GLN A 152 2.38 -19.38 -8.26
N ALA A 153 1.08 -19.06 -8.32
CA ALA A 153 0.44 -18.56 -9.55
C ALA A 153 0.65 -17.06 -9.79
N HIS A 154 1.15 -16.34 -8.79
CA HIS A 154 1.26 -14.87 -8.80
C HIS A 154 2.67 -14.37 -8.52
N LEU A 155 3.58 -15.27 -8.12
CA LEU A 155 5.01 -15.04 -8.08
C LEU A 155 5.57 -15.21 -9.48
N GLU A 156 6.09 -14.12 -10.03
CA GLU A 156 7.01 -14.18 -11.16
C GLU A 156 8.41 -14.38 -10.59
N PRO A 157 8.99 -15.59 -10.66
CA PRO A 157 10.20 -15.96 -9.92
C PRO A 157 11.44 -15.15 -10.35
N GLU A 158 11.38 -14.49 -11.50
CA GLU A 158 12.47 -13.67 -12.04
C GLU A 158 12.38 -12.19 -11.64
N LEU A 159 11.28 -11.74 -11.01
CA LEU A 159 11.06 -10.33 -10.69
C LEU A 159 11.27 -10.03 -9.20
N THR A 160 12.24 -9.18 -8.89
CA THR A 160 12.37 -8.60 -7.56
C THR A 160 11.20 -7.65 -7.26
N PHE A 161 11.01 -7.27 -5.99
CA PHE A 161 10.07 -6.20 -5.63
C PHE A 161 10.36 -4.91 -6.41
N TYR A 162 11.64 -4.60 -6.65
CA TYR A 162 12.03 -3.43 -7.42
C TYR A 162 11.65 -3.61 -8.89
N ASP A 163 11.96 -4.76 -9.50
CA ASP A 163 11.54 -5.06 -10.87
C ASP A 163 10.01 -5.01 -11.05
N TRP A 164 9.23 -5.32 -10.01
CA TRP A 164 7.77 -5.17 -10.02
C TRP A 164 7.30 -3.72 -9.90
N VAL A 165 7.87 -2.93 -8.98
CA VAL A 165 7.61 -1.48 -8.91
C VAL A 165 8.02 -0.82 -10.23
N ASP A 166 9.05 -1.35 -10.87
CA ASP A 166 9.64 -0.90 -12.12
C ASP A 166 8.86 -1.37 -13.36
N LEU A 167 8.27 -2.56 -13.36
CA LEU A 167 7.38 -3.01 -14.44
C LEU A 167 6.15 -2.11 -14.60
N TYR A 168 5.71 -1.49 -13.51
CA TYR A 168 4.58 -0.56 -13.49
C TYR A 168 5.00 0.91 -13.28
N GLY A 169 6.31 1.20 -13.14
CA GLY A 169 6.86 2.53 -12.85
C GLY A 169 8.05 2.96 -13.71
N GLU A 170 8.78 2.06 -14.36
CA GLU A 170 9.96 2.37 -15.19
C GLU A 170 9.69 2.50 -16.69
N GLY A 171 8.59 1.94 -17.21
CA GLY A 171 8.13 2.20 -18.57
C GLY A 171 7.49 3.58 -18.74
N SER A 172 7.19 4.27 -17.64
CA SER A 172 6.57 5.59 -17.64
C SER A 172 7.56 6.65 -17.12
N PRO A 173 8.16 7.46 -18.01
CA PRO A 173 8.97 8.61 -17.63
C PRO A 173 8.27 9.54 -16.63
N LYS A 174 6.93 9.60 -16.65
CA LYS A 174 6.13 10.42 -15.74
C LYS A 174 6.19 9.94 -14.28
N VAL A 175 6.24 8.63 -14.05
CA VAL A 175 6.30 8.05 -12.70
C VAL A 175 7.70 8.22 -12.12
N LYS A 176 8.74 8.06 -12.95
CA LYS A 176 10.14 8.38 -12.60
C LYS A 176 10.32 9.85 -12.24
N ASP A 177 9.82 10.75 -13.08
CA ASP A 177 9.92 12.19 -12.86
C ASP A 177 9.07 12.64 -11.67
N ALA A 178 7.88 12.05 -11.49
CA ALA A 178 7.10 12.20 -10.28
C ALA A 178 7.98 11.75 -9.10
N ILE A 179 8.27 10.47 -8.92
CA ILE A 179 9.00 9.92 -7.76
C ILE A 179 10.28 10.71 -7.43
N PHE A 180 11.09 11.04 -8.42
CA PHE A 180 12.29 11.85 -8.25
C PHE A 180 11.96 13.27 -7.76
N SER A 181 10.99 13.95 -8.38
CA SER A 181 10.54 15.28 -7.92
C SER A 181 9.78 15.26 -6.59
N LEU A 182 9.11 14.15 -6.24
CA LEU A 182 8.30 13.99 -5.03
C LEU A 182 9.15 13.75 -3.79
N THR A 183 10.28 13.05 -3.95
CA THR A 183 11.03 12.47 -2.81
C THR A 183 12.53 12.78 -2.84
N ASN A 184 13.03 13.42 -3.90
CA ASN A 184 14.46 13.63 -4.17
C ASN A 184 15.26 12.31 -4.21
N PHE A 185 14.59 11.19 -4.48
CA PHE A 185 15.16 9.85 -4.47
C PHE A 185 15.68 9.46 -5.86
N GLN A 186 16.98 9.17 -5.98
CA GLN A 186 17.58 8.67 -7.22
C GLN A 186 17.54 7.13 -7.26
N TYR A 187 16.92 6.61 -8.30
CA TYR A 187 16.93 5.20 -8.66
C TYR A 187 18.37 4.73 -8.97
N GLY A 188 18.71 3.49 -8.58
CA GLY A 188 19.99 2.85 -8.97
C GLY A 188 21.26 3.30 -8.26
N LYS A 189 21.19 4.18 -7.24
CA LYS A 189 22.33 4.45 -6.36
C LYS A 189 22.06 3.94 -4.95
N THR A 190 22.66 2.81 -4.61
CA THR A 190 22.96 2.52 -3.21
C THR A 190 24.11 3.44 -2.79
N SER A 191 23.88 4.23 -1.74
CA SER A 191 24.70 5.33 -1.19
C SER A 191 24.73 6.64 -1.97
#